data_AF-A0A212LS56-F1
#
_entry.id   AF-A0A212LS56-F1
#
_cell.length_a   1.000
_cell.length_b   1.000
_cell.length_c   1.000
_cell.angle_alpha   90.00
_cell.angle_beta   90.00
_cell.angle_gamma   90.00
#
_symmetry.space_group_name_H-M   'P 1'
#
loop_
_entity.id
_entity.type
_entity.pdbx_description
1 polymer ?
#
loop_
_entity_poly.entity_id
_entity_poly.type
_entity_poly.pdbx_seq_one_letter_code
_entity_poly.pdbx_strand_id
1 'polypeptide(L)'
;MIDKPSLWSMLHPDLTARLLIVIIFLLLIAVGYAFGIYDGLVHNDTTAALNSFAALLLYAIPAFGLLKLKRWARMVELVLSIVFVIIGFIVMFGYSMTMGIITIVPHGLIAMYLLSDDCRRAFGLLAKRD
;
A
#
# COMPACT_ATOMS: atom_id res chain seq x y z
N MET A 1 -32.41 -3.79 16.75
CA MET A 1 -31.38 -2.73 16.78
C MET A 1 -30.30 -3.17 15.83
N ILE A 2 -30.20 -2.52 14.67
CA ILE A 2 -29.15 -2.82 13.68
C ILE A 2 -27.90 -2.11 14.21
N ASP A 3 -27.04 -2.84 14.91
CA ASP A 3 -25.74 -2.32 15.32
C ASP A 3 -25.01 -1.85 14.06
N LYS A 4 -24.81 -0.54 13.93
CA LYS A 4 -23.96 0.01 12.89
C LYS A 4 -22.58 -0.63 13.07
N PRO A 5 -22.03 -1.33 12.07
CA PRO A 5 -20.65 -1.79 12.16
C PRO A 5 -19.79 -0.53 12.32
N SER A 6 -19.30 -0.34 13.54
CA SER A 6 -18.37 0.74 13.84
C SER A 6 -17.16 0.53 12.94
N LEU A 7 -16.70 1.57 12.25
CA LEU A 7 -15.51 1.49 11.38
C LEU A 7 -14.28 0.94 12.13
N TRP A 8 -14.28 1.08 13.46
CA TRP A 8 -13.28 0.53 14.36
C TRP A 8 -13.33 -0.99 14.53
N SER A 9 -14.48 -1.63 14.26
CA SER A 9 -14.60 -3.10 14.28
C SER A 9 -13.86 -3.80 13.13
N MET A 10 -13.43 -3.04 12.11
CA MET A 10 -12.64 -3.57 11.00
C MET A 10 -11.13 -3.56 11.29
N LEU A 11 -10.66 -2.88 12.35
CA LEU A 11 -9.25 -2.88 12.72
C LEU A 11 -8.93 -4.10 13.57
N HIS A 12 -7.91 -4.87 13.16
CA HIS A 12 -7.39 -5.95 13.99
C HIS A 12 -6.75 -5.36 15.26
N PRO A 13 -6.99 -5.92 16.47
CA PRO A 13 -6.45 -5.36 17.72
C PRO A 13 -4.91 -5.32 17.76
N ASP A 14 -4.24 -6.21 17.03
CA ASP A 14 -2.78 -6.26 16.92
C ASP A 14 -2.19 -5.35 15.81
N LEU A 15 -2.98 -4.46 15.21
CA LEU A 15 -2.47 -3.50 14.24
C LEU A 15 -1.52 -2.51 14.94
N THR A 16 -0.25 -2.54 14.57
CA THR A 16 0.67 -1.49 15.05
C THR A 16 0.35 -0.15 14.36
N ALA A 17 0.61 0.96 15.05
CA ALA A 17 0.43 2.31 14.49
C ALA A 17 1.24 2.52 13.19
N ARG A 18 2.44 1.93 13.09
CA ARG A 18 3.27 2.01 11.87
C ARG A 18 2.62 1.30 10.69
N LEU A 19 2.04 0.11 10.91
CA LEU A 19 1.30 -0.60 9.87
C LEU A 19 0.05 0.18 9.43
N LEU A 20 -0.63 0.85 10.36
CA LEU A 20 -1.77 1.70 10.03
C LEU A 20 -1.37 2.86 9.11
N ILE A 21 -0.21 3.50 9.36
CA ILE A 21 0.33 4.55 8.47
C ILE A 21 0.58 4.00 7.07
N VAL A 22 1.19 2.81 6.95
CA VAL A 22 1.38 2.14 5.65
C VAL A 22 0.05 1.93 4.95
N ILE A 23 -0.95 1.40 5.65
CA ILE A 23 -2.28 1.15 5.08
C ILE A 23 -2.93 2.46 4.60
N ILE A 24 -2.91 3.51 5.42
CA ILE A 24 -3.46 4.81 5.05
C ILE A 24 -2.75 5.36 3.80
N PHE A 25 -1.42 5.25 3.75
CA PHE A 25 -0.65 5.67 2.58
C PHE A 25 -1.07 4.92 1.30
N LEU A 26 -1.20 3.58 1.37
CA LEU A 26 -1.66 2.77 0.23
C LEU A 26 -3.09 3.16 -0.21
N LEU A 27 -3.99 3.41 0.75
CA LEU A 27 -5.35 3.84 0.46
C LEU A 27 -5.40 5.24 -0.16
N LEU A 28 -4.54 6.17 0.27
CA LEU A 28 -4.44 7.50 -0.34
C LEU A 28 -4.00 7.39 -1.81
N ILE A 29 -3.03 6.54 -2.11
CA ILE A 29 -2.61 6.29 -3.50
C ILE A 29 -3.75 5.66 -4.30
N ALA A 30 -4.42 4.65 -3.74
CA ALA A 30 -5.57 4.01 -4.37
C ALA A 30 -6.66 5.04 -4.72
N VAL A 31 -6.98 5.96 -3.81
CA VAL A 31 -7.92 7.07 -4.07
C VAL A 31 -7.43 7.97 -5.21
N GLY A 32 -6.14 8.29 -5.26
CA GLY A 32 -5.54 9.03 -6.38
C GLY A 32 -5.78 8.34 -7.72
N TYR A 33 -5.60 7.02 -7.79
CA TYR A 33 -5.89 6.24 -8.99
C TYR A 33 -7.39 6.13 -9.30
N ALA A 34 -8.27 6.17 -8.30
CA ALA A 34 -9.71 6.26 -8.55
C ALA A 34 -10.07 7.54 -9.32
N PHE A 35 -9.44 8.67 -8.98
CA PHE A 35 -9.56 9.90 -9.77
C PHE A 35 -8.95 9.77 -11.17
N GLY A 36 -7.83 9.05 -11.31
CA GLY A 36 -7.24 8.75 -12.63
C GLY A 36 -8.16 7.93 -13.55
N ILE A 37 -8.96 7.01 -12.99
CA ILE A 37 -9.99 6.29 -13.76
C ILE A 37 -11.05 7.26 -14.26
N TYR A 38 -11.57 8.10 -13.37
CA TYR A 38 -12.58 9.11 -13.73
C TYR A 38 -12.07 10.04 -14.82
N ASP A 39 -10.87 10.57 -14.65
CA ASP A 39 -10.24 11.47 -15.61
C ASP A 39 -10.04 10.81 -16.99
N GLY A 40 -9.52 9.57 -17.03
CA GLY A 40 -9.35 8.81 -18.26
C GLY A 40 -10.68 8.54 -18.99
N LEU A 41 -11.75 8.26 -18.25
CA LEU A 41 -13.08 8.07 -18.83
C LEU A 41 -13.66 9.38 -19.40
N VAL A 42 -13.49 10.50 -18.70
CA VAL A 42 -13.96 11.82 -19.16
C VAL A 42 -13.23 12.25 -20.45
N HIS A 43 -11.94 11.94 -20.57
CA HIS A 43 -11.12 12.31 -21.73
C HIS A 43 -11.09 11.25 -22.85
N ASN A 44 -11.88 10.18 -22.75
CA ASN A 44 -11.88 9.04 -23.67
C ASN A 44 -10.51 8.34 -23.83
N ASP A 45 -9.61 8.49 -22.85
CA ASP A 45 -8.35 7.76 -22.79
C ASP A 45 -8.56 6.44 -22.02
N THR A 46 -9.00 5.43 -22.77
CA THR A 46 -9.23 4.08 -22.25
C THR A 46 -7.96 3.43 -21.70
N THR A 47 -6.78 3.80 -22.22
CA THR A 47 -5.50 3.25 -21.75
C THR A 47 -5.14 3.81 -20.39
N ALA A 48 -5.26 5.12 -20.21
CA ALA A 48 -5.05 5.77 -18.91
C ALA A 48 -6.05 5.27 -17.85
N ALA A 49 -7.32 5.09 -18.23
CA ALA A 49 -8.35 4.55 -17.34
C ALA A 49 -8.03 3.11 -16.88
N LEU A 50 -7.62 2.24 -17.81
CA LEU A 50 -7.25 0.85 -17.50
C LEU A 50 -6.00 0.77 -16.63
N ASN A 51 -4.96 1.56 -16.93
CA ASN A 51 -3.75 1.62 -16.11
C ASN A 51 -4.08 2.10 -14.69
N SER A 52 -4.92 3.12 -14.56
CA SER A 52 -5.37 3.62 -13.26
C SER A 52 -6.22 2.59 -12.52
N PHE A 53 -7.07 1.83 -13.22
CA PHE A 53 -7.84 0.74 -12.60
C PHE A 53 -6.94 -0.39 -12.08
N ALA A 54 -5.96 -0.82 -12.87
CA ALA A 54 -4.99 -1.82 -12.43
C ALA A 54 -4.19 -1.34 -11.21
N ALA A 55 -3.74 -0.09 -11.22
CA ALA A 55 -3.02 0.51 -10.11
C ALA A 55 -3.91 0.63 -8.85
N LEU A 56 -5.17 1.05 -8.99
CA LEU A 56 -6.15 1.07 -7.91
C LEU A 56 -6.22 -0.30 -7.22
N LEU A 57 -6.35 -1.38 -7.98
CA LEU A 57 -6.41 -2.74 -7.44
C LEU A 57 -5.09 -3.14 -6.77
N LEU A 58 -3.95 -2.83 -7.38
CA LEU A 58 -2.62 -3.13 -6.84
C LEU A 58 -2.37 -2.48 -5.48
N TYR A 59 -2.93 -1.30 -5.21
CA TYR A 59 -2.81 -0.62 -3.91
C TYR A 59 -3.93 -1.00 -2.93
N ALA A 60 -5.18 -1.09 -3.40
CA ALA A 60 -6.33 -1.34 -2.53
C ALA A 60 -6.38 -2.77 -1.98
N ILE A 61 -6.04 -3.78 -2.79
CA ILE A 61 -6.13 -5.19 -2.40
C ILE A 61 -5.13 -5.52 -1.27
N PRO A 62 -3.83 -5.18 -1.37
CA PRO A 62 -2.89 -5.37 -0.28
C PRO A 62 -3.27 -4.57 0.95
N ALA A 63 -3.70 -3.31 0.80
CA ALA A 63 -4.14 -2.48 1.95
C ALA A 63 -5.26 -3.17 2.76
N PHE A 64 -6.27 -3.71 2.07
CA PHE A 64 -7.35 -4.45 2.73
C PHE A 64 -6.86 -5.76 3.38
N GLY A 65 -5.93 -6.46 2.74
CA GLY A 65 -5.32 -7.66 3.30
C GLY A 65 -4.46 -7.35 4.54
N LEU A 66 -3.76 -6.22 4.56
CA LEU A 66 -2.94 -5.75 5.69
C LEU A 66 -3.81 -5.35 6.88
N LEU A 67 -4.96 -4.71 6.66
CA LEU A 67 -5.96 -4.42 7.72
C LEU A 67 -6.38 -5.68 8.47
N LYS A 68 -6.44 -6.82 7.77
CA LYS A 68 -6.81 -8.13 8.32
C LYS A 68 -5.60 -8.99 8.70
N LEU A 69 -4.40 -8.41 8.77
CA LEU A 69 -3.12 -9.08 9.05
C LEU A 69 -2.91 -10.37 8.25
N LYS A 70 -3.33 -10.37 6.98
CA LYS A 70 -3.14 -11.53 6.09
C LYS A 70 -1.70 -11.62 5.64
N ARG A 71 -1.06 -12.78 5.91
CA ARG A 71 0.35 -13.03 5.55
C ARG A 71 0.65 -12.82 4.06
N TRP A 72 -0.28 -13.19 3.18
CA TRP A 72 -0.13 -12.99 1.74
C TRP A 72 -0.05 -11.50 1.37
N ALA A 73 -0.85 -10.65 2.03
CA ALA A 73 -0.87 -9.22 1.75
C ALA A 73 0.46 -8.55 2.14
N ARG A 74 1.08 -9.01 3.23
CA ARG A 74 2.45 -8.60 3.60
C ARG A 74 3.46 -8.93 2.51
N MET A 75 3.37 -10.13 1.92
CA MET A 75 4.32 -10.55 0.89
C MET A 75 4.10 -9.82 -0.42
N VAL A 76 2.85 -9.63 -0.83
CA VAL A 76 2.51 -8.82 -2.01
C VAL A 76 3.03 -7.39 -1.84
N GLU A 77 2.73 -6.75 -0.70
CA GLU A 77 3.17 -5.37 -0.48
C GLU A 77 4.70 -5.25 -0.39
N LEU A 78 5.38 -6.21 0.23
CA LEU A 78 6.84 -6.22 0.28
C LEU A 78 7.45 -6.33 -1.12
N VAL A 79 6.93 -7.23 -1.95
CA VAL A 79 7.41 -7.40 -3.34
C VAL A 79 7.13 -6.13 -4.15
N LEU A 80 5.92 -5.58 -4.06
CA LEU A 80 5.56 -4.32 -4.74
C LEU A 80 6.46 -3.17 -4.31
N SER A 81 6.68 -3.01 -3.00
CA SER A 81 7.55 -1.97 -2.47
C SER A 81 8.99 -2.10 -2.98
N ILE A 82 9.55 -3.31 -3.06
CA ILE A 82 10.88 -3.53 -3.64
C ILE A 82 10.89 -3.17 -5.14
N VAL A 83 9.88 -3.58 -5.90
CA VAL A 83 9.73 -3.22 -7.31
C VAL A 83 9.65 -1.70 -7.49
N PHE A 84 8.86 -1.00 -6.68
CA PHE A 84 8.76 0.45 -6.74
C PHE A 84 10.04 1.18 -6.34
N VAL A 85 10.83 0.63 -5.41
CA VAL A 85 12.17 1.16 -5.14
C VAL A 85 13.05 1.08 -6.39
N ILE A 86 13.05 -0.07 -7.08
CA ILE A 86 13.83 -0.25 -8.32
C ILE A 86 13.33 0.70 -9.42
N ILE A 87 12.02 0.77 -9.64
CA ILE A 87 11.41 1.71 -10.61
C ILE A 87 11.75 3.15 -10.25
N GLY A 88 11.67 3.50 -8.96
CA GLY A 88 12.01 4.82 -8.46
C GLY A 88 13.46 5.20 -8.76
N PHE A 89 14.41 4.27 -8.63
CA PHE A 89 15.80 4.49 -9.06
C PHE A 89 15.90 4.75 -10.56
N ILE A 90 15.20 3.98 -11.40
CA ILE A 90 15.16 4.20 -12.85
C ILE A 90 14.57 5.58 -13.17
N VAL A 91 13.47 5.97 -12.52
CA VAL A 91 12.84 7.29 -12.69
C VAL A 91 13.74 8.42 -12.24
N MET A 92 14.45 8.25 -11.12
CA MET A 92 15.35 9.24 -10.54
C MET A 92 16.45 9.65 -11.53
N PHE A 93 17.08 8.67 -12.18
CA PHE A 93 18.20 8.90 -13.09
C PHE A 93 17.79 9.05 -14.56
N GLY A 94 16.60 8.55 -14.94
CA GLY A 94 16.13 8.58 -16.33
C GLY A 94 15.20 9.75 -16.66
N TYR A 95 14.48 10.31 -15.68
CA TYR A 95 13.40 11.27 -15.93
C TYR A 95 13.39 12.44 -14.97
N SER A 96 13.26 12.18 -13.67
CA SER A 96 13.09 13.22 -12.66
C SER A 96 13.58 12.75 -11.31
N MET A 97 14.63 13.43 -10.83
CA MET A 97 15.21 13.22 -9.51
C MET A 97 14.13 13.26 -8.42
N THR A 98 13.26 14.27 -8.47
CA THR A 98 12.19 14.48 -7.50
C THR A 98 11.18 13.33 -7.49
N MET A 99 10.68 12.92 -8.67
CA MET A 99 9.71 11.81 -8.77
C MET A 99 10.31 10.48 -8.31
N GLY A 100 11.58 10.26 -8.63
CA GLY A 100 12.34 9.11 -8.16
C GLY A 100 12.41 9.07 -6.64
N ILE A 101 12.84 10.17 -5.99
CA ILE A 101 12.93 10.25 -4.52
C ILE A 101 11.57 10.04 -3.87
N ILE A 102 10.51 10.69 -4.37
CA ILE A 102 9.14 10.57 -3.84
C ILE A 102 8.61 9.14 -3.98
N THR A 103 9.13 8.36 -4.93
CA THR A 103 8.76 6.94 -5.09
C THR A 103 9.62 6.04 -4.19
N ILE A 104 10.94 6.22 -4.18
CA ILE A 104 11.89 5.38 -3.44
C ILE A 104 11.68 5.49 -1.94
N VAL A 105 11.56 6.71 -1.40
CA VAL A 105 11.57 6.92 0.06
C VAL A 105 10.37 6.24 0.73
N PRO A 106 9.11 6.46 0.30
CA PRO A 106 7.97 5.79 0.92
C PRO A 106 8.03 4.27 0.79
N HIS A 107 8.30 3.74 -0.40
CA HIS A 107 8.32 2.29 -0.63
C HIS A 107 9.51 1.61 0.06
N GLY A 108 10.66 2.29 0.17
CA GLY A 108 11.80 1.82 0.95
C GLY A 108 11.49 1.72 2.44
N LEU A 109 10.85 2.75 3.01
CA LEU A 109 10.40 2.74 4.40
C LEU A 109 9.35 1.64 4.65
N ILE A 110 8.42 1.44 3.72
CA ILE A 110 7.42 0.36 3.80
C ILE A 110 8.13 -1.01 3.78
N ALA A 111 9.02 -1.26 2.83
CA ALA A 111 9.75 -2.52 2.73
C ALA A 111 10.56 -2.81 3.99
N MET A 112 11.30 -1.82 4.50
CA MET A 112 12.05 -1.95 5.76
C MET A 112 11.13 -2.27 6.94
N TYR A 113 9.98 -1.60 7.02
CA TYR A 113 9.00 -1.88 8.07
C TYR A 113 8.40 -3.29 7.95
N LEU A 114 8.00 -3.75 6.76
CA LEU A 114 7.46 -5.09 6.56
C LEU A 114 8.46 -6.22 6.81
N LEU A 115 9.75 -5.91 6.70
CA LEU A 115 10.85 -6.80 7.06
C LEU A 115 11.17 -6.78 8.56
N SER A 116 10.79 -5.73 9.30
CA SER A 116 11.09 -5.58 10.72
C SER A 116 10.44 -6.66 11.59
N ASP A 117 11.08 -6.96 12.72
CA ASP A 117 10.57 -7.92 13.71
C ASP A 117 9.24 -7.47 14.31
N ASP A 118 9.02 -6.17 14.48
CA ASP A 118 7.75 -5.61 14.98
C ASP A 118 6.59 -5.96 14.06
N CYS A 119 6.77 -5.78 12.74
CA CYS A 119 5.77 -6.19 11.76
C CYS A 119 5.59 -7.71 11.78
N ARG A 120 6.68 -8.48 11.76
CA ARG A 120 6.61 -9.95 11.79
C ARG A 120 5.88 -10.48 13.03
N ARG A 121 6.05 -9.86 14.20
CA ARG A 121 5.29 -10.17 15.42
C ARG A 121 3.81 -9.86 15.27
N ALA A 122 3.44 -8.71 14.69
CA ALA A 122 2.05 -8.36 14.42
C ALA A 122 1.36 -9.40 13.52
N PHE A 123 2.09 -9.98 12.56
CA PHE A 123 1.58 -11.06 11.70
C PHE A 123 1.68 -12.47 12.32
N GLY A 124 2.07 -12.58 13.60
CA GLY A 124 2.23 -13.85 14.31
C GLY A 124 3.29 -14.77 13.70
N LEU A 125 4.37 -14.18 13.16
CA LEU A 125 5.49 -14.92 12.56
C LEU A 125 6.67 -15.10 13.53
N LEU A 126 6.73 -14.27 14.56
CA LEU A 126 7.72 -14.34 15.64
C LEU A 126 6.99 -14.36 16.98
N ALA A 127 7.58 -15.04 17.96
CA ALA A 127 7.07 -15.01 19.33
C ALA A 127 7.10 -13.58 19.88
N LYS A 128 6.10 -13.22 20.70
CA LYS A 128 6.09 -11.98 21.47
C LYS A 128 7.25 -12.07 22.47
N ARG A 129 8.17 -11.11 22.46
CA ARG A 129 9.15 -11.01 23.55
C ARG A 129 8.42 -10.41 24.74
N ASP A 130 8.33 -11.20 25.81
CA ASP A 130 7.82 -10.77 27.12
C ASP A 130 8.71 -9.66 27.72
#